data_AF-A0A941ZIS8-F1
#
_entry.id   AF-A0A941ZIS8-F1
#
_cell.length_a   1.000
_cell.length_b   1.000
_cell.length_c   1.000
_cell.angle_alpha   90.00
_cell.angle_beta   90.00
_cell.angle_gamma   90.00
#
_symmetry.space_group_name_H-M   'P 1'
#
loop_
_entity.id
_entity.type
_entity.pdbx_description
1 polymer ?
#
loop_
_entity_poly.entity_id
_entity_poly.type
_entity_poly.pdbx_seq_one_letter_code
_entity_poly.pdbx_strand_id
1 'polypeptide(L)'
;MLRPHRGPGLGGHAVSGLLLAAGAEADADLVAAMRRVQPRAGDCGVTRLPGLAVARYLGPAAEAARDYFTRLWYLLRPAFTGREAVAPRIWST
;
A
#
# COMPACT_ATOMS: atom_id res chain seq x y z
N MET A 1 -27.26 4.54 -13.75
CA MET A 1 -26.43 5.57 -13.07
C MET A 1 -25.00 5.42 -13.60
N LEU A 2 -24.60 6.23 -14.59
CA LEU A 2 -23.27 6.12 -15.22
C LEU A 2 -22.22 6.68 -14.25
N ARG A 3 -21.21 5.86 -13.89
CA ARG A 3 -19.99 6.36 -13.26
C ARG A 3 -19.36 7.39 -14.21
N PRO A 4 -19.06 8.62 -13.78
CA PRO A 4 -18.39 9.59 -14.63
C PRO A 4 -17.08 8.98 -15.14
N HIS A 5 -16.80 9.12 -16.44
CA HIS A 5 -15.58 8.63 -17.05
C HIS A 5 -14.39 9.34 -16.39
N ARG A 6 -13.68 8.62 -15.52
CA ARG A 6 -12.39 9.05 -15.00
C ARG A 6 -11.44 9.16 -16.20
N GLY A 7 -10.85 10.34 -16.41
CA GLY A 7 -9.98 10.61 -17.55
C GLY A 7 -8.80 9.64 -17.65
N PRO A 8 -8.14 9.52 -18.82
CA PRO A 8 -7.01 8.63 -19.01
C PRO A 8 -5.87 8.91 -18.01
N GLY A 9 -5.08 7.89 -17.68
CA GLY A 9 -4.00 7.98 -16.69
C GLY A 9 -4.50 7.78 -15.26
N LEU A 10 -4.24 8.73 -14.36
CA LEU A 10 -4.54 8.62 -12.93
C LEU A 10 -6.03 8.83 -12.58
N GLY A 11 -6.90 8.98 -13.56
CA GLY A 11 -8.34 9.09 -13.32
C GLY A 11 -8.77 10.32 -12.54
N GLY A 12 -8.04 11.43 -12.69
CA GLY A 12 -8.27 12.69 -11.96
C GLY A 12 -7.58 12.78 -10.60
N HIS A 13 -6.84 11.76 -10.19
CA HIS A 13 -6.06 11.78 -8.94
C HIS A 13 -4.67 12.37 -9.14
N ALA A 14 -4.21 13.12 -8.14
CA ALA A 14 -2.90 13.77 -8.16
C ALA A 14 -1.76 12.84 -7.68
N VAL A 15 -2.09 11.77 -6.94
CA VAL A 15 -1.09 10.92 -6.29
C VAL A 15 -1.31 9.46 -6.65
N SER A 16 -0.21 8.80 -7.04
CA SER A 16 -0.13 7.35 -7.11
C SER A 16 1.10 6.87 -6.32
N GLY A 17 1.04 5.65 -5.80
CA GLY A 17 2.14 5.10 -5.03
C GLY A 17 2.20 3.57 -5.05
N LEU A 18 3.39 3.05 -4.75
CA LEU A 18 3.70 1.63 -4.75
C LEU A 18 4.59 1.29 -3.55
N LEU A 19 4.25 0.21 -2.85
CA LEU A 19 5.11 -0.43 -1.87
C LEU A 19 5.32 -1.90 -2.28
N LEU A 20 6.57 -2.30 -2.35
CA LEU A 20 7.00 -3.66 -2.70
C LEU A 20 7.72 -4.28 -1.51
N ALA A 21 7.36 -5.52 -1.16
CA ALA A 21 8.09 -6.32 -0.20
C ALA A 21 8.48 -7.65 -0.83
N ALA A 22 9.79 -7.90 -0.90
CA ALA A 22 10.40 -9.05 -1.55
C ALA A 22 11.39 -9.75 -0.61
N GLY A 23 11.79 -10.97 -0.96
CA GLY A 23 12.79 -11.75 -0.21
C GLY A 23 12.20 -12.66 0.87
N ALA A 24 10.87 -12.65 1.04
CA ALA A 24 10.12 -13.63 1.81
C ALA A 24 8.75 -13.86 1.18
N GLU A 25 8.11 -14.97 1.50
CA GLU A 25 6.74 -15.24 1.11
C GLU A 25 5.77 -14.54 2.07
N ALA A 26 4.89 -13.69 1.54
CA ALA A 26 3.77 -13.18 2.29
C ALA A 26 2.69 -14.27 2.38
N ASP A 27 2.44 -14.81 3.55
CA ASP A 27 1.38 -15.81 3.74
C ASP A 27 -0.03 -15.22 3.52
N ALA A 28 -1.03 -16.11 3.50
CA ALA A 28 -2.41 -15.73 3.22
C ALA A 28 -2.98 -14.76 4.29
N ASP A 29 -2.58 -14.92 5.54
CA ASP A 29 -3.08 -14.12 6.66
C ASP A 29 -2.50 -12.72 6.64
N LEU A 30 -1.21 -12.58 6.34
CA LEU A 30 -0.54 -11.30 6.12
C LEU A 30 -1.18 -10.56 4.95
N VAL A 31 -1.41 -11.23 3.82
CA VAL A 31 -2.07 -10.60 2.66
C VAL A 31 -3.50 -10.19 2.98
N ALA A 32 -4.25 -11.01 3.71
CA ALA A 32 -5.58 -10.66 4.18
C ALA A 32 -5.55 -9.45 5.12
N ALA A 33 -4.60 -9.38 6.05
CA ALA A 33 -4.40 -8.24 6.93
C ALA A 33 -4.06 -6.96 6.14
N MET A 34 -3.15 -7.04 5.17
CA MET A 34 -2.82 -5.93 4.28
C MET A 34 -4.04 -5.42 3.52
N ARG A 35 -4.90 -6.31 3.00
CA ARG A 35 -6.12 -5.94 2.28
C ARG A 35 -7.18 -5.25 3.15
N ARG A 36 -7.17 -5.49 4.47
CA ARG A 36 -8.04 -4.79 5.42
C ARG A 36 -7.56 -3.36 5.70
N VAL A 37 -6.31 -3.04 5.41
CA VAL A 37 -5.80 -1.66 5.52
C VAL A 37 -6.40 -0.86 4.36
N GLN A 38 -7.19 0.15 4.70
CA GLN A 38 -7.77 1.08 3.74
C GLN A 38 -7.19 2.48 3.96
N PRO A 39 -6.85 3.23 2.89
CA PRO A 39 -6.47 4.63 3.02
C PRO A 39 -7.67 5.48 3.48
N ARG A 40 -7.39 6.64 4.06
CA ARG A 40 -8.45 7.60 4.46
C ARG A 40 -9.18 8.20 3.26
N ALA A 41 -8.50 8.31 2.11
CA ALA A 41 -9.04 8.78 0.84
C ALA A 41 -8.29 8.10 -0.31
N GLY A 42 -8.96 7.89 -1.44
CA GLY A 42 -8.39 7.22 -2.61
C GLY A 42 -8.69 5.72 -2.66
N ASP A 43 -8.23 5.09 -3.73
CA ASP A 43 -8.36 3.67 -4.01
C ASP A 43 -7.04 2.95 -3.72
N CYS A 44 -7.12 1.70 -3.25
CA CYS A 44 -5.93 0.88 -3.00
C CYS A 44 -6.10 -0.56 -3.48
N GLY A 45 -5.00 -1.30 -3.55
CA GLY A 45 -5.04 -2.73 -3.84
C GLY A 45 -3.77 -3.45 -3.47
N VAL A 46 -3.91 -4.70 -3.03
CA VAL A 46 -2.80 -5.59 -2.63
C VAL A 46 -2.83 -6.87 -3.45
N THR A 47 -1.73 -7.14 -4.15
CA THR A 47 -1.52 -8.35 -4.95
C THR A 47 -0.38 -9.17 -4.35
N ARG A 48 -0.60 -10.48 -4.23
CA ARG A 48 0.43 -11.44 -3.86
C ARG A 48 0.93 -12.12 -5.13
N LEU A 49 2.24 -12.11 -5.32
CA LEU A 49 2.96 -12.86 -6.34
C LEU A 49 3.96 -13.79 -5.62
N PRO A 50 4.49 -14.83 -6.27
CA PRO A 50 5.57 -15.63 -5.69
C PRO A 50 6.74 -14.75 -5.24
N GLY A 51 7.10 -14.83 -3.97
CA GLY A 51 8.19 -14.09 -3.32
C GLY A 51 8.00 -12.56 -3.25
N LEU A 52 6.81 -12.04 -3.57
CA LEU A 52 6.58 -10.60 -3.70
C LEU A 52 5.16 -10.19 -3.27
N ALA A 53 5.07 -9.28 -2.31
CA ALA A 53 3.85 -8.55 -2.00
C ALA A 53 3.89 -7.16 -2.65
N VAL A 54 2.80 -6.81 -3.34
CA VAL A 54 2.65 -5.54 -4.08
C VAL A 54 1.44 -4.78 -3.55
N ALA A 55 1.65 -3.60 -2.97
CA ALA A 55 0.59 -2.71 -2.54
C ALA A 55 0.59 -1.42 -3.35
N ARG A 56 -0.58 -1.02 -3.85
CA ARG A 56 -0.79 0.15 -4.71
C ARG A 56 -1.77 1.12 -4.07
N TYR A 57 -1.59 2.39 -4.36
CA TYR A 57 -2.47 3.49 -3.98
C TYR A 57 -2.69 4.43 -5.16
N LEU A 58 -3.90 4.96 -5.29
CA LEU A 58 -4.27 6.01 -6.23
C LEU A 58 -5.28 6.95 -5.55
N GLY A 59 -4.94 8.22 -5.37
CA GLY A 59 -5.80 9.13 -4.62
C GLY A 59 -5.41 10.60 -4.70
N PRO A 60 -6.19 11.47 -4.04
CA PRO A 60 -6.05 12.91 -4.21
C PRO A 60 -4.89 13.52 -3.40
N ALA A 61 -4.42 12.85 -2.35
CA ALA A 61 -3.48 13.43 -1.37
C ALA A 61 -2.33 12.48 -1.02
N ALA A 62 -1.15 13.06 -0.78
CA ALA A 62 0.08 12.33 -0.47
C ALA A 62 0.10 11.84 0.98
N GLU A 63 -0.52 12.59 1.88
CA GLU A 63 -0.66 12.26 3.30
C GLU A 63 -1.48 10.97 3.48
N ALA A 64 -2.58 10.83 2.73
CA ALA A 64 -3.38 9.61 2.73
C ALA A 64 -2.60 8.39 2.17
N ALA A 65 -1.76 8.62 1.16
CA ALA A 65 -0.85 7.58 0.64
C ALA A 65 0.20 7.18 1.68
N ARG A 66 0.84 8.16 2.34
CA ARG A 66 1.88 7.93 3.34
C ARG A 66 1.32 7.19 4.57
N ASP A 67 0.16 7.57 5.07
CA ASP A 67 -0.53 6.88 6.17
C ASP A 67 -0.83 5.42 5.79
N TYR A 68 -1.36 5.19 4.60
CA TYR A 68 -1.63 3.85 4.08
C TYR A 68 -0.37 2.98 4.00
N PHE A 69 0.70 3.47 3.37
CA PHE A 69 1.95 2.71 3.25
C PHE A 69 2.66 2.53 4.60
N THR A 70 2.51 3.48 5.52
CA THR A 70 3.00 3.34 6.90
C THR A 70 2.31 2.18 7.60
N ARG A 71 0.99 2.10 7.55
CA ARG A 71 0.25 0.99 8.18
C ARG A 71 0.62 -0.36 7.57
N LEU A 72 0.83 -0.43 6.26
CA LEU A 72 1.32 -1.65 5.61
C LEU A 72 2.75 -2.01 6.01
N TRP A 73 3.64 -1.02 6.14
CA TRP A 73 5.00 -1.23 6.62
C TRP A 73 5.03 -1.87 8.01
N TYR A 74 4.13 -1.45 8.90
CA TYR A 74 4.02 -2.04 10.24
C TYR A 74 3.66 -3.53 10.23
N LEU A 75 2.95 -4.00 9.20
CA LEU A 75 2.66 -5.43 9.00
C LEU A 75 3.83 -6.15 8.33
N LEU A 76 4.38 -5.56 7.28
CA LEU A 76 5.38 -6.20 6.41
C LEU A 76 6.75 -6.36 7.08
N ARG A 77 7.24 -5.33 7.78
CA ARG A 77 8.60 -5.35 8.34
C ARG A 77 8.84 -6.54 9.28
N PRO A 78 8.02 -6.79 10.32
CA PRO A 78 8.23 -7.94 11.20
C PRO A 78 8.10 -9.26 10.45
N ALA A 79 7.14 -9.38 9.54
CA ALA A 79 6.93 -10.61 8.77
C ALA A 79 8.12 -10.94 7.83
N PHE A 80 8.72 -9.93 7.19
CA PHE A 80 9.79 -10.14 6.20
C PHE A 80 11.19 -10.13 6.82
N THR A 81 11.38 -9.49 7.98
CA THR A 81 12.72 -9.27 8.54
C THR A 81 12.91 -9.79 9.96
N GLY A 82 11.85 -10.25 10.62
CA GLY A 82 11.87 -10.64 12.03
C GLY A 82 12.14 -9.47 12.99
N ARG A 83 12.11 -8.22 12.51
CA ARG A 83 12.38 -7.02 13.32
C ARG A 83 11.08 -6.25 13.55
N GLU A 84 10.88 -5.80 14.78
CA GLU A 84 9.76 -4.91 15.16
C GLU A 84 9.60 -3.77 14.17
N ALA A 85 8.40 -3.39 13.78
CA ALA A 85 8.21 -2.25 12.89
C ALA A 85 8.59 -0.90 13.54
N VAL A 86 9.39 -0.09 12.83
CA VAL A 86 9.67 1.31 13.19
C VAL A 86 9.39 2.19 11.99
N ALA A 87 9.04 3.45 12.20
CA ALA A 87 8.80 4.40 11.10
C ALA A 87 9.99 4.44 10.12
N PRO A 88 9.76 4.32 8.78
CA PRO A 88 10.84 4.44 7.80
C PRO A 88 11.47 5.83 7.83
N ARG A 89 12.82 5.88 7.89
CA ARG A 89 13.57 7.15 7.89
C ARG A 89 13.33 7.99 6.63
N ILE A 90 13.08 7.34 5.49
CA ILE A 90 12.75 8.01 4.22
C ILE A 90 11.41 8.77 4.26
N TRP A 91 10.60 8.55 5.30
CA TRP A 91 9.33 9.24 5.53
C TRP A 91 9.40 10.16 6.75
N SER A 92 10.58 10.70 7.10
CA SER A 92 10.71 11.73 8.14
C SER A 92 11.09 13.10 7.57
N THR A 93 11.01 13.28 6.26
CA THR A 93 11.15 14.58 5.58
C THR A 93 9.82 15.27 5.42
#